data_AF-A0A084SVX7-F1
#
_entry.id   AF-A0A084SVX7-F1
#
_cell.length_a   1.000
_cell.length_b   1.000
_cell.length_c   1.000
_cell.angle_alpha   90.00
_cell.angle_beta   90.00
_cell.angle_gamma   90.00
#
_symmetry.space_group_name_H-M   'P 1'
#
loop_
_entity.id
_entity.type
_entity.pdbx_description
1 polymer ?
#
loop_
_entity_poly.entity_id
_entity_poly.type
_entity_poly.pdbx_seq_one_letter_code
_entity_poly.pdbx_strand_id
1 'polypeptide(L)'
;MTTKNPDLMNVSERYRPEEWPPANVAGGGLVTSFLPDIGDRHALVLEGRDHHEPNGVRERYVSAVDPGVRVLVDILRYASAEDARQGLIDELRQISAPWVPSCEERALSIGEVGYCSHGNPITSLLFVRGNILARLRSVGSTPVHIPEVAATIDEQIAEKMGVSLLHSSPGIRYALNVGGAPYNDLYSRDNFGDSGVVPSLGNPSMSPDIIPLQSGTLTWPLVQTSYEGPDLGKPIVNSGVNNIYVRAKNAGANASSGTVNLYYSKASVFLLPSTWIPVMTPSGEGSVPLVDSNASRMIASGALALTNPAFLLTGLPQISNDHYCFISVIQTPTHPVVVPKSFPSNAAFAQWVQNTPAVAWRNLTVVPNGQTQIVRAFQFGNINPGGAYFYFTFTAQGCPTGTNLCVQCTDATNRIEWSGSLPAPDPQGNQITGFQNWVIGNFTGSLVVTLTSPSGAFPPGTRFSFKYYQVPTSNDALHRSVGRLVEVAQVHETLGPQRSMQFLIQLGECTLIVP
;
A
#
# COMPACT_ATOMS: atom_id res chain seq x y z
N MET A 1 -36.41 -7.52 -18.07
CA MET A 1 -35.08 -6.86 -17.96
C MET A 1 -34.05 -7.84 -18.49
N THR A 2 -33.58 -7.61 -19.70
CA THR A 2 -32.55 -8.43 -20.36
C THR A 2 -31.20 -8.19 -19.67
N THR A 3 -30.62 -9.25 -19.12
CA THR A 3 -29.27 -9.23 -18.55
C THR A 3 -28.26 -9.04 -19.68
N LYS A 4 -27.67 -7.85 -19.79
CA LYS A 4 -26.54 -7.60 -20.68
C LYS A 4 -25.40 -8.53 -20.28
N ASN A 5 -24.85 -9.22 -21.27
CA ASN A 5 -23.67 -10.08 -21.14
C ASN A 5 -22.49 -9.23 -20.60
N PRO A 6 -21.89 -9.54 -19.44
CA PRO A 6 -20.83 -8.73 -18.84
C PRO A 6 -19.53 -8.68 -19.67
N ASP A 7 -19.37 -9.54 -20.68
CA ASP A 7 -18.17 -9.61 -21.52
C ASP A 7 -18.09 -8.55 -22.65
N LEU A 8 -19.05 -7.64 -22.75
CA LEU A 8 -19.04 -6.56 -23.75
C LEU A 8 -19.38 -5.21 -23.13
N MET A 9 -18.66 -4.81 -22.08
CA MET A 9 -18.58 -3.37 -21.75
C MET A 9 -18.07 -2.63 -22.98
N ASN A 10 -18.83 -1.65 -23.43
CA ASN A 10 -18.44 -0.83 -24.58
C ASN A 10 -17.14 -0.09 -24.23
N VAL A 11 -16.22 0.05 -25.18
CA VAL A 11 -14.94 0.77 -24.99
C VAL A 11 -15.17 2.19 -24.46
N SER A 12 -16.28 2.84 -24.83
CA SER A 12 -16.69 4.12 -24.25
C SER A 12 -16.95 4.05 -22.74
N GLU A 13 -17.62 2.99 -22.26
CA GLU A 13 -17.86 2.79 -20.83
C GLU A 13 -16.57 2.45 -20.07
N ARG A 14 -15.62 1.77 -20.73
CA ARG A 14 -14.36 1.31 -20.13
C ARG A 14 -13.31 2.40 -19.98
N TYR A 15 -13.14 3.25 -21.00
CA TYR A 15 -12.06 4.24 -21.04
C TYR A 15 -12.53 5.69 -20.97
N ARG A 16 -13.85 5.89 -20.91
CA ARG A 16 -14.53 7.17 -20.71
C ARG A 16 -13.92 8.31 -21.54
N PRO A 17 -13.94 8.25 -22.88
CA PRO A 17 -13.40 9.30 -23.73
C PRO A 17 -13.95 10.70 -23.41
N GLU A 18 -15.16 10.78 -22.87
CA GLU A 18 -15.79 12.01 -22.37
C GLU A 18 -15.06 12.66 -21.19
N GLU A 19 -14.25 11.91 -20.44
CA GLU A 19 -13.40 12.41 -19.34
C GLU A 19 -12.00 12.82 -19.82
N TRP A 20 -11.64 12.59 -21.10
CA TRP A 20 -10.33 12.96 -21.62
C TRP A 20 -10.18 14.49 -21.71
N PRO A 21 -8.97 15.05 -21.50
CA PRO A 21 -8.73 16.50 -21.65
C PRO A 21 -9.18 16.97 -23.03
N PRO A 22 -9.75 18.17 -23.25
CA PRO A 22 -10.18 18.59 -24.58
C PRO A 22 -9.06 18.56 -25.65
N ALA A 23 -9.40 18.26 -26.91
CA ALA A 23 -8.43 18.03 -28.00
C ALA A 23 -7.51 19.23 -28.35
N ASN A 24 -7.82 20.43 -27.86
CA ASN A 24 -7.12 21.68 -28.21
C ASN A 24 -6.46 22.38 -27.00
N VAL A 25 -6.35 21.72 -25.84
CA VAL A 25 -5.87 22.37 -24.60
C VAL A 25 -4.41 22.85 -24.72
N ALA A 26 -3.60 22.22 -25.58
CA ALA A 26 -2.18 22.53 -25.69
C ALA A 26 -1.85 23.72 -26.61
N GLY A 27 -2.82 24.30 -27.35
CA GLY A 27 -2.59 25.47 -28.21
C GLY A 27 -1.60 25.27 -29.37
N GLY A 28 -1.21 24.02 -29.66
CA GLY A 28 -0.21 23.66 -30.67
C GLY A 28 -0.77 23.58 -32.09
N GLY A 29 0.07 23.87 -33.08
CA GLY A 29 -0.25 23.64 -34.49
C GLY A 29 -0.31 22.14 -34.82
N LEU A 30 -1.03 21.79 -35.89
CA LEU A 30 -1.03 20.42 -36.42
C LEU A 30 0.35 20.04 -36.93
N VAL A 31 0.81 18.83 -36.62
CA VAL A 31 2.07 18.32 -37.13
C VAL A 31 1.87 17.89 -38.58
N THR A 32 2.49 18.62 -39.51
CA THR A 32 2.41 18.34 -40.95
C THR A 32 3.40 17.28 -41.40
N SER A 33 4.49 17.06 -40.67
CA SER A 33 5.45 15.97 -40.89
C SER A 33 6.18 15.62 -39.59
N PHE A 34 6.37 14.32 -39.35
CA PHE A 34 7.07 13.81 -38.18
C PHE A 34 7.78 12.50 -38.53
N LEU A 35 9.06 12.41 -38.19
CA LEU A 35 9.83 11.19 -38.18
C LEU A 35 10.57 11.18 -36.83
N PRO A 36 10.41 10.13 -36.02
CA PRO A 36 11.06 10.09 -34.73
C PRO A 36 12.58 9.91 -34.90
N ASP A 37 13.34 10.53 -34.01
CA ASP A 37 14.79 10.39 -33.92
C ASP A 37 15.18 9.85 -32.54
N ILE A 38 15.22 8.53 -32.41
CA ILE A 38 15.47 7.87 -31.10
C ILE A 38 16.87 7.27 -30.97
N GLY A 39 17.70 7.35 -32.02
CA GLY A 39 18.88 6.51 -32.12
C GLY A 39 19.97 6.82 -31.08
N ASP A 40 20.31 8.10 -30.96
CA ASP A 40 21.41 8.56 -30.10
C ASP A 40 21.10 8.46 -28.61
N ARG A 41 19.83 8.58 -28.21
CA ARG A 41 19.43 8.60 -26.79
C ARG A 41 19.29 7.22 -26.16
N HIS A 42 19.04 6.17 -26.97
CA HIS A 42 18.66 4.83 -26.47
C HIS A 42 19.59 3.72 -26.93
N ALA A 43 20.74 4.05 -27.55
CA ALA A 43 21.63 3.09 -28.20
C ALA A 43 20.89 2.17 -29.20
N LEU A 44 19.88 2.73 -29.87
CA LEU A 44 19.06 2.06 -30.88
C LEU A 44 19.52 2.51 -32.27
N VAL A 45 19.56 1.58 -33.22
CA VAL A 45 19.91 1.85 -34.61
C VAL A 45 18.69 1.52 -35.47
N LEU A 46 18.35 2.44 -36.37
CA LEU A 46 17.26 2.24 -37.32
C LEU A 46 17.63 1.08 -38.27
N GLU A 47 16.90 -0.03 -38.18
CA GLU A 47 17.06 -1.21 -39.03
C GLU A 47 16.25 -1.07 -40.33
N GLY A 48 15.10 -0.41 -40.28
CA GLY A 48 14.26 -0.19 -41.45
C GLY A 48 13.08 0.74 -41.20
N ARG A 49 12.59 1.34 -42.27
CA ARG A 49 11.45 2.25 -42.28
C ARG A 49 10.48 1.84 -43.40
N ASP A 50 9.22 1.61 -43.04
CA ASP A 50 8.12 1.38 -43.97
C ASP A 50 7.12 2.55 -43.89
N HIS A 51 6.57 2.95 -45.03
CA HIS A 51 5.47 3.92 -45.07
C HIS A 51 4.14 3.18 -45.09
N HIS A 52 3.22 3.57 -44.20
CA HIS A 52 1.83 3.11 -44.21
C HIS A 52 0.96 4.16 -44.89
N GLU A 53 0.28 3.77 -45.97
CA GLU A 53 -0.67 4.63 -46.67
C GLU A 53 -1.95 4.84 -45.84
N PRO A 54 -2.54 6.05 -45.79
CA PRO A 54 -2.09 7.26 -46.49
C PRO A 54 -1.15 8.18 -45.67
N ASN A 55 -0.93 7.96 -44.37
CA ASN A 55 -0.27 8.96 -43.49
C ASN A 55 0.50 8.39 -42.28
N GLY A 56 1.00 7.16 -42.37
CA GLY A 56 1.75 6.51 -41.29
C GLY A 56 3.19 6.18 -41.64
N VAL A 57 4.03 6.05 -40.62
CA VAL A 57 5.40 5.53 -40.75
C VAL A 57 5.62 4.47 -39.68
N ARG A 58 6.21 3.34 -40.07
CA ARG A 58 6.66 2.28 -39.18
C ARG A 58 8.18 2.21 -39.23
N GLU A 59 8.80 2.28 -38.07
CA GLU A 59 10.25 2.16 -37.93
C GLU A 59 10.59 0.99 -37.02
N ARG A 60 11.63 0.28 -37.43
CA ARG A 60 12.20 -0.85 -36.69
C ARG A 60 13.56 -0.44 -36.21
N TYR A 61 13.78 -0.61 -34.92
CA TYR A 61 15.03 -0.28 -34.26
C TYR A 61 15.61 -1.53 -33.62
N VAL A 62 16.93 -1.65 -33.67
CA VAL A 62 17.70 -2.71 -33.01
C VAL A 62 18.74 -2.08 -32.12
N SER A 63 19.00 -2.62 -30.92
CA SER A 63 20.08 -2.09 -30.09
C SER A 63 21.44 -2.32 -30.74
N ALA A 64 22.31 -1.33 -30.67
CA ALA A 64 23.72 -1.45 -31.06
C ALA A 64 24.50 -2.41 -30.15
N VAL A 65 23.99 -2.70 -28.95
CA VAL A 65 24.66 -3.49 -27.91
C VAL A 65 24.07 -4.90 -27.80
N ASP A 66 22.75 -5.04 -27.88
CA ASP A 66 22.06 -6.34 -27.83
C ASP A 66 21.12 -6.52 -29.03
N PRO A 67 21.49 -7.34 -30.05
CA PRO A 67 20.61 -7.62 -31.19
C PRO A 67 19.26 -8.26 -30.83
N GLY A 68 19.14 -8.83 -29.62
CA GLY A 68 17.91 -9.34 -29.04
C GLY A 68 16.93 -8.25 -28.61
N VAL A 69 17.40 -7.01 -28.42
CA VAL A 69 16.56 -5.83 -28.17
C VAL A 69 16.12 -5.24 -29.50
N ARG A 70 14.80 -5.28 -29.75
CA ARG A 70 14.18 -4.67 -30.94
C ARG A 70 12.91 -3.91 -30.56
N VAL A 71 12.78 -2.69 -31.08
CA VAL A 71 11.64 -1.80 -30.84
C VAL A 71 10.96 -1.49 -32.17
N LEU A 72 9.63 -1.60 -32.18
CA LEU A 72 8.79 -1.21 -33.29
C LEU A 72 8.04 0.07 -32.92
N VAL A 73 8.17 1.10 -33.75
CA VAL A 73 7.51 2.40 -33.58
C VAL A 73 6.60 2.65 -34.78
N ASP A 74 5.30 2.79 -34.54
CA ASP A 74 4.30 3.21 -35.52
C ASP A 74 3.85 4.63 -35.20
N ILE A 75 4.07 5.57 -36.12
CA ILE A 75 3.54 6.94 -36.06
C ILE A 75 2.42 7.05 -37.09
N LEU A 76 1.22 7.41 -36.64
CA LEU A 76 0.06 7.65 -37.49
C LEU A 76 -0.33 9.12 -37.39
N ARG A 77 -0.41 9.81 -38.53
CA ARG A 77 -0.86 11.20 -38.60
C ARG A 77 -2.31 11.28 -39.05
N TYR A 78 -3.10 12.08 -38.34
CA TYR A 78 -4.50 12.33 -38.61
C TYR A 78 -4.74 13.78 -39.04
N ALA A 79 -5.94 14.06 -39.56
CA ALA A 79 -6.32 15.40 -40.00
C ALA A 79 -6.55 16.36 -38.82
N SER A 80 -6.94 15.83 -37.66
CA SER A 80 -7.16 16.58 -36.42
C SER A 80 -6.76 15.79 -35.17
N ALA A 81 -6.70 16.46 -34.02
CA ALA A 81 -6.48 15.79 -32.74
C ALA A 81 -7.63 14.87 -32.33
N GLU A 82 -8.86 15.23 -32.70
CA GLU A 82 -10.04 14.40 -32.45
C GLU A 82 -10.00 13.11 -33.27
N ASP A 83 -9.58 13.19 -34.54
CA ASP A 83 -9.39 12.01 -35.38
C ASP A 83 -8.30 11.08 -34.83
N ALA A 84 -7.22 11.63 -34.27
CA ALA A 84 -6.17 10.84 -33.64
C ALA A 84 -6.66 10.11 -32.38
N ARG A 85 -7.51 10.77 -31.57
CA ARG A 85 -8.16 10.15 -30.40
C ARG A 85 -9.17 9.09 -30.80
N GLN A 86 -9.93 9.32 -31.86
CA GLN A 86 -10.79 8.28 -32.42
C GLN A 86 -9.96 7.09 -32.89
N GLY A 87 -8.81 7.33 -33.53
CA GLY A 87 -7.82 6.30 -33.84
C GLY A 87 -7.34 5.53 -32.61
N LEU A 88 -7.06 6.22 -31.50
CA LEU A 88 -6.68 5.59 -30.22
C LEU A 88 -7.79 4.66 -29.70
N ILE A 89 -9.05 5.11 -29.75
CA ILE A 89 -10.22 4.29 -29.36
C ILE A 89 -10.32 3.05 -30.24
N ASP A 90 -10.10 3.19 -31.55
CA ASP A 90 -10.16 2.07 -32.48
C ASP A 90 -9.04 1.06 -32.26
N GLU A 91 -7.84 1.50 -31.86
CA GLU A 91 -6.77 0.60 -31.42
C GLU A 91 -7.13 -0.11 -30.11
N LEU A 92 -7.65 0.62 -29.12
CA LEU A 92 -8.10 0.05 -27.84
C LEU A 92 -9.19 -1.01 -28.02
N ARG A 93 -10.07 -0.86 -29.02
CA ARG A 93 -11.09 -1.86 -29.40
C ARG A 93 -10.49 -3.17 -29.92
N GLN A 94 -9.31 -3.12 -30.52
CA GLN A 94 -8.64 -4.30 -31.08
C GLN A 94 -7.85 -5.07 -30.02
N ILE A 95 -7.60 -4.47 -28.85
CA ILE A 95 -6.87 -5.12 -27.77
C ILE A 95 -7.77 -6.17 -27.10
N SER A 96 -7.33 -7.42 -27.11
CA SER A 96 -8.03 -8.54 -26.46
C SER A 96 -7.96 -8.53 -24.94
N ALA A 97 -7.11 -7.69 -24.35
CA ALA A 97 -7.02 -7.54 -22.91
C ALA A 97 -8.34 -6.97 -22.34
N PRO A 98 -8.86 -7.53 -21.24
CA PRO A 98 -10.10 -7.06 -20.63
C PRO A 98 -10.00 -5.62 -20.13
N TRP A 99 -8.79 -5.14 -19.85
CA TRP A 99 -8.49 -3.76 -19.49
C TRP A 99 -7.00 -3.47 -19.75
N VAL A 100 -6.66 -2.21 -20.01
CA VAL A 100 -5.28 -1.72 -20.21
C VAL A 100 -5.13 -0.45 -19.37
N PRO A 101 -4.13 -0.35 -18.49
CA PRO A 101 -3.96 0.82 -17.64
C PRO A 101 -3.60 2.05 -18.48
N SER A 102 -4.11 3.20 -18.05
CA SER A 102 -3.66 4.49 -18.56
C SER A 102 -2.20 4.74 -18.17
N CYS A 103 -1.53 5.60 -18.92
CA CYS A 103 -0.19 6.05 -18.57
C CYS A 103 -0.18 6.72 -17.19
N GLU A 104 -1.20 7.51 -16.87
CA GLU A 104 -1.34 8.18 -15.57
C GLU A 104 -1.47 7.19 -14.41
N GLU A 105 -2.26 6.13 -14.55
CA GLU A 105 -2.39 5.05 -13.56
C GLU A 105 -1.06 4.33 -13.30
N ARG A 106 -0.13 4.41 -14.26
CA ARG A 106 1.23 3.87 -14.18
C ARG A 106 2.28 4.95 -13.87
N ALA A 107 1.85 6.14 -13.46
CA ALA A 107 2.69 7.30 -13.17
C ALA A 107 3.60 7.73 -14.33
N LEU A 108 3.13 7.54 -15.57
CA LEU A 108 3.78 7.97 -16.80
C LEU A 108 3.11 9.23 -17.35
N SER A 109 3.91 10.25 -17.66
CA SER A 109 3.46 11.49 -18.29
C SER A 109 3.81 11.47 -19.79
N ILE A 110 3.05 10.69 -20.57
CA ILE A 110 3.29 10.49 -22.01
C ILE A 110 2.01 10.77 -22.78
N GLY A 111 2.10 11.67 -23.75
CA GLY A 111 0.97 12.14 -24.55
C GLY A 111 0.00 13.03 -23.78
N GLU A 112 -1.12 13.34 -24.42
CA GLU A 112 -2.31 13.90 -23.78
C GLU A 112 -3.20 12.80 -23.20
N VAL A 113 -3.23 11.65 -23.90
CA VAL A 113 -3.94 10.43 -23.51
C VAL A 113 -3.07 9.26 -23.94
N GLY A 114 -2.81 8.33 -23.02
CA GLY A 114 -1.98 7.16 -23.32
C GLY A 114 -2.33 5.96 -22.45
N TYR A 115 -2.03 4.77 -22.95
CA TYR A 115 -2.26 3.47 -22.31
C TYR A 115 -1.07 2.55 -22.54
N CYS A 116 -0.84 1.61 -21.61
CA CYS A 116 0.34 0.75 -21.66
C CYS A 116 0.08 -0.67 -21.14
N SER A 117 0.96 -1.63 -21.46
CA SER A 117 0.78 -3.00 -20.99
C SER A 117 0.99 -3.15 -19.47
N HIS A 118 0.38 -4.20 -18.90
CA HIS A 118 0.43 -4.50 -17.46
C HIS A 118 1.82 -4.89 -16.94
N GLY A 119 2.67 -5.44 -17.82
CA GLY A 119 3.93 -6.07 -17.46
C GLY A 119 4.95 -5.14 -16.81
N ASN A 120 5.93 -5.74 -16.17
CA ASN A 120 7.20 -5.09 -15.83
C ASN A 120 8.34 -5.94 -16.42
N PRO A 121 9.02 -5.48 -17.48
CA PRO A 121 8.93 -4.13 -18.07
C PRO A 121 7.61 -3.89 -18.83
N ILE A 122 7.26 -2.61 -19.00
CA ILE A 122 6.17 -2.18 -19.90
C ILE A 122 6.66 -2.34 -21.35
N THR A 123 6.16 -3.36 -22.02
CA THR A 123 6.62 -3.76 -23.37
C THR A 123 5.80 -3.20 -24.52
N SER A 124 4.68 -2.52 -24.25
CA SER A 124 3.89 -1.84 -25.28
C SER A 124 3.22 -0.60 -24.72
N LEU A 125 3.16 0.46 -25.51
CA LEU A 125 2.54 1.73 -25.16
C LEU A 125 1.90 2.36 -26.39
N LEU A 126 0.72 2.95 -26.22
CA LEU A 126 0.03 3.76 -27.22
C LEU A 126 -0.34 5.11 -26.63
N PHE A 127 -0.12 6.19 -27.35
CA PHE A 127 -0.50 7.53 -26.89
C PHE A 127 -0.85 8.47 -28.05
N VAL A 128 -1.63 9.51 -27.74
CA VAL A 128 -1.94 10.61 -28.66
C VAL A 128 -1.36 11.92 -28.14
N ARG A 129 -0.78 12.70 -29.04
CA ARG A 129 -0.45 14.12 -28.83
C ARG A 129 -0.83 14.91 -30.07
N GLY A 130 -1.71 15.89 -29.93
CA GLY A 130 -2.29 16.58 -31.08
C GLY A 130 -2.87 15.59 -32.10
N ASN A 131 -2.51 15.75 -33.37
CA ASN A 131 -2.97 14.90 -34.48
C ASN A 131 -2.09 13.66 -34.74
N ILE A 132 -1.21 13.30 -33.79
CA ILE A 132 -0.33 12.14 -33.91
C ILE A 132 -0.77 11.07 -32.90
N LEU A 133 -0.94 9.85 -33.40
CA LEU A 133 -1.06 8.62 -32.61
C LEU A 133 0.23 7.83 -32.75
N ALA A 134 0.89 7.56 -31.64
CA ALA A 134 2.11 6.75 -31.60
C ALA A 134 1.83 5.40 -30.95
N ARG A 135 2.35 4.32 -31.54
CA ARG A 135 2.33 2.96 -30.97
C ARG A 135 3.73 2.42 -30.91
N LEU A 136 4.12 1.94 -29.73
CA LEU A 136 5.46 1.43 -29.48
C LEU A 136 5.36 0.03 -28.89
N ARG A 137 6.21 -0.88 -29.38
CA ARG A 137 6.26 -2.28 -28.93
C ARG A 137 7.68 -2.79 -28.87
N SER A 138 8.00 -3.52 -27.81
CA SER A 138 9.17 -4.38 -27.73
C SER A 138 8.88 -5.67 -28.50
N VAL A 139 9.60 -5.91 -29.59
CA VAL A 139 9.39 -7.04 -30.51
C VAL A 139 10.58 -8.00 -30.59
N GLY A 140 11.66 -7.69 -29.88
CA GLY A 140 12.85 -8.53 -29.78
C GLY A 140 12.70 -9.70 -28.79
N SER A 141 13.70 -10.59 -28.75
CA SER A 141 13.77 -11.67 -27.77
C SER A 141 14.08 -11.18 -26.35
N THR A 142 14.70 -10.00 -26.23
CA THR A 142 14.98 -9.32 -24.96
C THR A 142 13.93 -8.21 -24.74
N PRO A 143 13.08 -8.29 -23.70
CA PRO A 143 12.07 -7.27 -23.43
C PRO A 143 12.69 -5.90 -23.09
N VAL A 144 12.11 -4.82 -23.64
CA VAL A 144 12.52 -3.43 -23.39
C VAL A 144 11.44 -2.69 -22.62
N HIS A 145 11.86 -1.81 -21.70
CA HIS A 145 10.98 -0.85 -21.04
C HIS A 145 10.66 0.33 -21.98
N ILE A 146 9.54 0.23 -22.70
CA ILE A 146 9.12 1.16 -23.76
C ILE A 146 8.88 2.62 -23.34
N PRO A 147 8.43 2.93 -22.10
CA PRO A 147 8.14 4.31 -21.71
C PRO A 147 9.26 5.33 -21.95
N GLU A 148 10.53 4.93 -21.86
CA GLU A 148 11.67 5.85 -22.10
C GLU A 148 11.76 6.29 -23.57
N VAL A 149 11.53 5.35 -24.49
CA VAL A 149 11.49 5.61 -25.94
C VAL A 149 10.25 6.45 -26.28
N ALA A 150 9.11 6.12 -25.66
CA ALA A 150 7.87 6.85 -25.86
C ALA A 150 7.96 8.31 -25.40
N ALA A 151 8.58 8.58 -24.25
CA ALA A 151 8.80 9.94 -23.75
C ALA A 151 9.65 10.78 -24.71
N THR A 152 10.71 10.19 -25.29
CA THR A 152 11.55 10.88 -26.28
C THR A 152 10.76 11.26 -27.54
N ILE A 153 9.90 10.35 -28.02
CA ILE A 153 9.04 10.62 -29.18
C ILE A 153 8.01 11.69 -28.85
N ASP A 154 7.42 11.62 -27.66
CA ASP A 154 6.42 12.57 -27.18
C ASP A 154 6.97 14.01 -27.11
N GLU A 155 8.19 14.17 -26.58
CA GLU A 155 8.94 15.44 -26.56
C GLU A 155 9.11 16.00 -27.98
N GLN A 156 9.58 15.16 -28.92
CA GLN A 156 9.81 15.59 -30.30
C GLN A 156 8.49 16.00 -31.00
N ILE A 157 7.38 15.31 -30.73
CA ILE A 157 6.06 15.70 -31.24
C ILE A 157 5.66 17.06 -30.67
N ALA A 158 5.81 17.26 -29.35
CA ALA A 158 5.47 18.53 -28.69
C ALA A 158 6.27 19.71 -29.26
N GLU A 159 7.58 19.53 -29.44
CA GLU A 159 8.46 20.52 -30.08
C GLU A 159 7.98 20.89 -31.49
N LYS A 160 7.61 19.90 -32.31
CA LYS A 160 7.10 20.12 -33.67
C LYS A 160 5.76 20.85 -33.72
N MET A 161 4.94 20.69 -32.69
CA MET A 161 3.66 21.41 -32.57
C MET A 161 3.84 22.87 -32.13
N GLY A 162 5.06 23.29 -31.78
CA GLY A 162 5.29 24.60 -31.16
C GLY A 162 4.64 24.70 -29.77
N VAL A 163 4.27 23.55 -29.19
CA VAL A 163 3.80 23.48 -27.81
C VAL A 163 5.04 23.47 -26.95
N SER A 164 5.37 24.64 -26.41
CA SER A 164 6.12 24.64 -25.17
C SER A 164 5.24 23.91 -24.17
N LEU A 165 5.73 22.81 -23.61
CA LEU A 165 5.15 22.21 -22.41
C LEU A 165 5.31 23.23 -21.26
N LEU A 166 4.51 24.32 -21.27
CA LEU A 166 4.54 25.43 -20.31
C LEU A 166 4.11 24.87 -18.95
N HIS A 167 5.06 24.79 -18.01
CA HIS A 167 4.90 24.31 -16.64
C HIS A 167 4.58 22.82 -16.48
N SER A 168 5.59 21.97 -16.65
CA SER A 168 6.11 21.33 -15.43
C SER A 168 7.26 22.22 -14.95
N SER A 169 7.40 22.41 -13.64
CA SER A 169 8.39 23.25 -12.95
C SER A 169 9.81 23.20 -13.56
N PRO A 170 10.77 24.02 -13.09
CA PRO A 170 12.20 23.74 -13.22
C PRO A 170 12.67 22.38 -12.65
N GLY A 171 11.80 21.39 -12.51
CA GLY A 171 12.06 20.06 -12.01
C GLY A 171 11.13 19.02 -12.61
N ILE A 172 11.15 18.82 -13.93
CA ILE A 172 11.13 17.48 -14.55
C ILE A 172 12.05 17.55 -15.78
N ARG A 173 13.34 17.73 -15.53
CA ARG A 173 14.32 17.13 -16.41
C ARG A 173 14.36 15.66 -16.02
N TYR A 174 13.84 14.75 -16.84
CA TYR A 174 14.50 13.44 -16.96
C TYR A 174 15.85 13.69 -17.68
N ALA A 175 16.70 14.48 -17.02
CA ALA A 175 18.11 14.25 -17.17
C ALA A 175 18.29 12.81 -16.67
N LEU A 176 18.90 11.98 -17.50
CA LEU A 176 20.04 11.22 -17.00
C LEU A 176 20.98 12.21 -16.26
N ASN A 177 20.62 12.57 -15.02
CA ASN A 177 21.56 12.68 -13.92
C ASN A 177 21.45 11.29 -13.29
N VAL A 178 22.26 10.29 -13.65
CA VAL A 178 23.69 10.24 -13.28
C VAL A 178 23.98 11.14 -12.07
N GLY A 179 23.65 10.65 -10.86
CA GLY A 179 24.34 11.10 -9.65
C GLY A 179 23.54 11.86 -8.58
N GLY A 180 22.32 11.45 -8.23
CA GLY A 180 21.90 11.66 -6.84
C GLY A 180 22.78 10.79 -5.92
N ALA A 181 23.25 11.32 -4.80
CA ALA A 181 24.04 10.50 -3.88
C ALA A 181 23.14 9.41 -3.28
N PRO A 182 23.59 8.14 -3.23
CA PRO A 182 22.84 7.12 -2.52
C PRO A 182 22.77 7.51 -1.04
N TYR A 183 21.56 7.47 -0.49
CA TYR A 183 21.36 7.52 0.95
C TYR A 183 22.03 6.31 1.58
N ASN A 184 22.57 6.45 2.79
CA ASN A 184 23.43 5.46 3.42
C ASN A 184 22.90 5.02 4.80
N ASP A 185 21.58 4.98 4.95
CA ASP A 185 20.90 4.56 6.18
C ASP A 185 19.50 3.99 5.88
N LEU A 186 18.66 3.85 6.92
CA LEU A 186 17.28 3.39 6.82
C LEU A 186 16.39 4.41 6.11
N TYR A 187 15.81 4.01 4.98
CA TYR A 187 14.88 4.82 4.20
C TYR A 187 13.57 4.09 3.95
N SER A 188 12.51 4.86 3.71
CA SER A 188 11.24 4.40 3.14
C SER A 188 11.11 4.99 1.75
N ARG A 189 10.49 4.23 0.85
CA ARG A 189 10.32 4.68 -0.54
C ARG A 189 9.15 5.62 -0.71
N ASP A 190 9.32 6.60 -1.57
CA ASP A 190 8.27 7.50 -2.02
C ASP A 190 7.33 6.87 -3.06
N ASN A 191 7.86 5.94 -3.87
CA ASN A 191 7.12 5.11 -4.83
C ASN A 191 7.97 3.86 -5.17
N PHE A 192 7.47 2.93 -5.97
CA PHE A 192 8.23 1.71 -6.31
C PHE A 192 9.53 1.95 -7.08
N GLY A 193 9.69 3.09 -7.77
CA GLY A 193 10.92 3.46 -8.47
C GLY A 193 11.99 4.06 -7.56
N ASP A 194 11.66 4.38 -6.30
CA ASP A 194 12.59 4.94 -5.35
C ASP A 194 13.57 3.86 -4.84
N SER A 195 14.85 4.10 -5.06
CA SER A 195 15.97 3.23 -4.69
C SER A 195 16.81 3.77 -3.54
N GLY A 196 16.34 4.83 -2.86
CA GLY A 196 17.08 5.52 -1.81
C GLY A 196 18.10 6.51 -2.36
N VAL A 197 17.91 6.99 -3.58
CA VAL A 197 18.71 8.09 -4.17
C VAL A 197 18.09 9.43 -3.76
N VAL A 198 18.93 10.42 -3.50
CA VAL A 198 18.48 11.77 -3.09
C VAL A 198 18.75 12.81 -4.19
N PRO A 199 17.74 13.60 -4.61
CA PRO A 199 16.32 13.44 -4.30
C PRO A 199 15.72 12.16 -4.91
N SER A 200 14.66 11.65 -4.30
CA SER A 200 13.83 10.61 -4.91
C SER A 200 13.13 11.18 -6.16
N LEU A 201 12.80 10.30 -7.12
CA LEU A 201 12.11 10.66 -8.37
C LEU A 201 10.67 10.13 -8.35
N GLY A 202 9.79 10.75 -9.16
CA GLY A 202 8.38 10.36 -9.26
C GLY A 202 7.48 11.07 -8.24
N ASN A 203 6.27 10.54 -8.06
CA ASN A 203 5.28 11.14 -7.16
C ASN A 203 5.53 10.69 -5.70
N PRO A 204 5.84 11.61 -4.76
CA PRO A 204 6.14 11.27 -3.37
C PRO A 204 4.90 10.96 -2.51
N SER A 205 3.68 11.10 -3.05
CA SER A 205 2.45 10.85 -2.29
C SER A 205 1.96 9.39 -2.36
N MET A 206 2.78 8.47 -2.85
CA MET A 206 2.40 7.10 -3.21
C MET A 206 3.28 6.05 -2.56
N SER A 207 3.80 6.34 -1.36
CA SER A 207 4.74 5.43 -0.68
C SER A 207 4.14 4.02 -0.55
N PRO A 208 4.81 2.98 -1.11
CA PRO A 208 4.41 1.59 -0.93
C PRO A 208 4.88 1.04 0.43
N ASP A 209 5.58 1.85 1.21
CA ASP A 209 6.19 1.47 2.47
C ASP A 209 5.39 1.94 3.68
N ILE A 210 4.31 2.71 3.50
CA ILE A 210 3.22 2.86 4.48
C ILE A 210 2.10 1.90 4.08
N ILE A 211 1.86 0.86 4.88
CA ILE A 211 1.08 -0.32 4.50
C ILE A 211 -0.11 -0.51 5.46
N PRO A 212 -1.29 0.08 5.16
CA PRO A 212 -2.53 -0.25 5.87
C PRO A 212 -3.04 -1.63 5.45
N LEU A 213 -3.40 -2.48 6.42
CA LEU A 213 -3.86 -3.85 6.16
C LEU A 213 -5.23 -4.19 6.76
N GLN A 214 -5.97 -3.20 7.27
CA GLN A 214 -7.24 -3.44 7.98
C GLN A 214 -7.02 -4.39 9.16
N SER A 215 -7.82 -5.46 9.30
CA SER A 215 -7.58 -6.56 10.24
C SER A 215 -6.48 -7.52 9.79
N GLY A 216 -5.71 -7.21 8.75
CA GLY A 216 -4.60 -8.03 8.30
C GLY A 216 -3.34 -7.81 9.13
N THR A 217 -2.43 -8.77 9.06
CA THR A 217 -1.15 -8.78 9.74
C THR A 217 -0.04 -9.12 8.76
N LEU A 218 1.06 -8.37 8.79
CA LEU A 218 2.07 -8.49 7.75
C LEU A 218 3.12 -9.55 8.14
N THR A 219 3.28 -10.60 7.34
CA THR A 219 4.30 -11.65 7.57
C THR A 219 5.58 -11.32 6.80
N TRP A 220 6.75 -11.77 7.30
CA TRP A 220 8.03 -11.54 6.64
C TRP A 220 8.11 -12.07 5.19
N PRO A 221 7.59 -13.25 4.86
CA PRO A 221 7.52 -13.68 3.46
C PRO A 221 6.77 -12.67 2.58
N LEU A 222 5.67 -12.09 3.07
CA LEU A 222 4.91 -11.10 2.32
C LEU A 222 5.63 -9.74 2.27
N VAL A 223 6.34 -9.33 3.33
CA VAL A 223 7.19 -8.13 3.33
C VAL A 223 8.22 -8.19 2.19
N GLN A 224 8.85 -9.34 2.01
CA GLN A 224 9.91 -9.58 1.03
C GLN A 224 9.36 -9.68 -0.40
N THR A 225 8.35 -10.52 -0.61
CA THR A 225 7.82 -10.77 -1.96
C THR A 225 7.08 -9.58 -2.55
N SER A 226 6.54 -8.68 -1.71
CA SER A 226 5.85 -7.47 -2.14
C SER A 226 6.76 -6.23 -2.22
N TYR A 227 8.06 -6.35 -1.93
CA TYR A 227 8.92 -5.17 -1.88
C TYR A 227 8.94 -4.45 -3.23
N GLU A 228 9.10 -5.17 -4.34
CA GLU A 228 9.04 -4.63 -5.71
C GLU A 228 7.61 -4.55 -6.28
N GLY A 229 6.59 -4.68 -5.43
CA GLY A 229 5.18 -4.75 -5.80
C GLY A 229 4.60 -6.16 -5.66
N PRO A 230 3.26 -6.29 -5.63
CA PRO A 230 2.25 -5.22 -5.73
C PRO A 230 2.14 -4.36 -4.45
N ASP A 231 1.47 -3.21 -4.55
CA ASP A 231 1.09 -2.41 -3.38
C ASP A 231 0.12 -3.21 -2.49
N LEU A 232 0.45 -3.30 -1.20
CA LEU A 232 -0.36 -4.00 -0.20
C LEU A 232 -1.33 -3.06 0.53
N GLY A 233 -1.17 -1.74 0.37
CA GLY A 233 -1.93 -0.75 1.11
C GLY A 233 -3.42 -0.77 0.77
N LYS A 234 -4.23 -1.16 1.75
CA LYS A 234 -5.69 -1.17 1.65
C LYS A 234 -6.30 0.19 2.02
N PRO A 235 -7.54 0.48 1.59
CA PRO A 235 -8.30 1.61 2.11
C PRO A 235 -8.50 1.52 3.62
N ILE A 236 -8.49 2.68 4.28
CA ILE A 236 -8.83 2.82 5.70
C ILE A 236 -10.32 2.64 5.89
N VAL A 237 -10.72 1.69 6.74
CA VAL A 237 -12.11 1.45 7.13
C VAL A 237 -12.41 2.29 8.35
N ASN A 238 -13.19 3.36 8.18
CA ASN A 238 -13.50 4.30 9.26
C ASN A 238 -14.43 3.66 10.30
N SER A 239 -14.11 3.72 11.59
CA SER A 239 -14.78 2.97 12.67
C SER A 239 -14.57 1.45 12.58
N GLY A 240 -13.51 0.99 11.92
CA GLY A 240 -13.07 -0.40 11.87
C GLY A 240 -11.61 -0.55 12.30
N VAL A 241 -11.10 -1.78 12.33
CA VAL A 241 -9.68 -2.04 12.64
C VAL A 241 -8.79 -1.75 11.43
N ASN A 242 -7.74 -0.95 11.62
CA ASN A 242 -6.70 -0.72 10.62
C ASN A 242 -5.30 -0.84 11.24
N ASN A 243 -4.69 -2.01 11.09
CA ASN A 243 -3.27 -2.21 11.35
C ASN A 243 -2.47 -1.51 10.25
N ILE A 244 -1.52 -0.66 10.63
CA ILE A 244 -0.67 0.07 9.69
C ILE A 244 0.78 -0.26 10.02
N TYR A 245 1.50 -0.73 9.02
CA TYR A 245 2.92 -1.01 9.11
C TYR A 245 3.71 0.03 8.34
N VAL A 246 4.90 0.37 8.82
CA VAL A 246 5.88 1.12 8.02
C VAL A 246 7.07 0.23 7.75
N ARG A 247 7.43 0.11 6.47
CA ARG A 247 8.54 -0.66 5.96
C ARG A 247 9.71 0.27 5.66
N ALA A 248 10.93 -0.22 5.86
CA ALA A 248 12.14 0.49 5.51
C ALA A 248 13.15 -0.49 4.90
N LYS A 249 14.19 0.05 4.26
CA LYS A 249 15.38 -0.71 3.84
C LYS A 249 16.63 0.01 4.30
N ASN A 250 17.64 -0.74 4.74
CA ASN A 250 18.93 -0.15 5.05
C ASN A 250 19.77 -0.02 3.76
N ALA A 251 19.98 1.20 3.28
CA ALA A 251 20.86 1.48 2.15
C ALA A 251 22.34 1.66 2.56
N GLY A 252 22.61 1.77 3.86
CA GLY A 252 23.95 1.93 4.40
C GLY A 252 24.81 0.67 4.28
N ALA A 253 26.13 0.86 4.26
CA ALA A 253 27.10 -0.24 4.29
C ALA A 253 27.16 -0.97 5.65
N ASN A 254 26.69 -0.32 6.72
CA ASN A 254 26.71 -0.83 8.08
C ASN A 254 25.30 -1.13 8.58
N ALA A 255 25.19 -1.99 9.60
CA ALA A 255 23.92 -2.20 10.28
C ALA A 255 23.45 -0.89 10.95
N SER A 256 22.15 -0.64 10.90
CA SER A 256 21.52 0.55 11.48
C SER A 256 20.29 0.18 12.30
N SER A 257 19.80 1.12 13.09
CA SER A 257 18.59 0.97 13.89
C SER A 257 17.79 2.26 13.82
N GLY A 258 16.47 2.15 13.87
CA GLY A 258 15.62 3.34 13.88
C GLY A 258 14.25 3.07 14.46
N THR A 259 13.54 4.17 14.71
CA THR A 259 12.14 4.16 15.14
C THR A 259 11.31 4.95 14.15
N VAL A 260 10.05 4.59 13.98
CA VAL A 260 9.10 5.30 13.14
C VAL A 260 8.11 6.05 14.01
N ASN A 261 7.85 7.30 13.65
CA ASN A 261 6.64 8.02 14.03
C ASN A 261 5.71 8.05 12.81
N LEU A 262 4.44 7.69 13.01
CA LEU A 262 3.42 7.76 11.97
C LEU A 262 2.41 8.85 12.32
N TYR A 263 2.05 9.67 11.36
CA TYR A 263 1.06 10.72 11.52
C TYR A 263 0.03 10.66 10.41
N TYR A 264 -1.18 11.18 10.69
CA TYR A 264 -2.12 11.56 9.65
C TYR A 264 -2.43 13.06 9.67
N SER A 265 -2.77 13.59 8.51
CA SER A 265 -3.25 14.97 8.34
C SER A 265 -4.29 15.04 7.23
N LYS A 266 -5.19 16.02 7.31
CA LYS A 266 -6.01 16.39 6.14
C LYS A 266 -5.12 17.01 5.07
N ALA A 267 -5.44 16.79 3.80
CA ALA A 267 -4.66 17.32 2.69
C ALA A 267 -4.69 18.85 2.63
N SER A 268 -5.75 19.47 3.11
CA SER A 268 -5.86 20.94 3.19
C SER A 268 -4.87 21.62 4.16
N VAL A 269 -4.29 20.89 5.13
CA VAL A 269 -3.46 21.48 6.21
C VAL A 269 -2.14 20.77 6.48
N PHE A 270 -1.74 19.77 5.68
CA PHE A 270 -0.50 19.02 5.94
C PHE A 270 0.78 19.88 5.86
N LEU A 271 0.72 21.07 5.27
CA LEU A 271 1.81 22.06 5.29
C LEU A 271 2.15 22.58 6.70
N LEU A 272 1.30 22.29 7.69
CA LEU A 272 1.51 22.64 9.09
C LEU A 272 1.72 21.36 9.92
N PRO A 273 2.96 20.90 10.13
CA PRO A 273 3.24 19.71 10.93
C PRO A 273 2.69 19.74 12.36
N SER A 274 2.44 20.93 12.92
CA SER A 274 1.76 21.07 14.21
C SER A 274 0.30 20.59 14.21
N THR A 275 -0.29 20.36 13.04
CA THR A 275 -1.66 19.84 12.86
C THR A 275 -1.69 18.33 12.61
N TRP A 276 -0.53 17.71 12.42
CA TRP A 276 -0.42 16.28 12.21
C TRP A 276 -0.78 15.53 13.48
N ILE A 277 -1.63 14.52 13.37
CA ILE A 277 -2.10 13.74 14.51
C ILE A 277 -1.32 12.42 14.52
N PRO A 278 -0.64 12.07 15.63
CA PRO A 278 0.10 10.83 15.72
C PRO A 278 -0.84 9.63 15.68
N VAL A 279 -0.47 8.61 14.91
CA VAL A 279 -1.06 7.27 15.00
C VAL A 279 -0.26 6.49 16.02
N MET A 280 -0.95 5.83 16.95
CA MET A 280 -0.33 5.13 18.06
C MET A 280 -0.45 3.62 17.86
N THR A 281 0.41 2.84 18.52
CA THR A 281 0.21 1.40 18.67
C THR A 281 -0.99 1.11 19.58
N PRO A 282 -1.50 -0.14 19.63
CA PRO A 282 -2.50 -0.53 20.62
C PRO A 282 -2.07 -0.31 22.08
N SER A 283 -0.76 -0.28 22.37
CA SER A 283 -0.19 0.01 23.69
C SER A 283 -0.07 1.51 23.98
N GLY A 284 -0.35 2.39 23.00
CA GLY A 284 -0.24 3.84 23.15
C GLY A 284 1.17 4.39 22.87
N GLU A 285 2.00 3.66 22.13
CA GLU A 285 3.33 4.14 21.71
C GLU A 285 3.21 4.92 20.40
N GLY A 286 3.82 6.10 20.34
CA GLY A 286 3.87 6.94 19.13
C GLY A 286 5.18 6.84 18.36
N SER A 287 6.19 6.17 18.92
CA SER A 287 7.49 5.92 18.32
C SER A 287 7.76 4.42 18.39
N VAL A 288 7.84 3.77 17.23
CA VAL A 288 7.80 2.30 17.13
C VAL A 288 9.10 1.80 16.52
N PRO A 289 9.78 0.80 17.10
CA PRO A 289 11.05 0.32 16.56
C PRO A 289 10.85 -0.38 15.21
N LEU A 290 11.82 -0.20 14.33
CA LEU A 290 12.01 -1.04 13.15
C LEU A 290 12.74 -2.32 13.57
N VAL A 291 12.28 -3.46 13.07
CA VAL A 291 12.92 -4.76 13.27
C VAL A 291 13.06 -5.54 11.97
N ASP A 292 14.00 -6.48 11.92
CA ASP A 292 14.19 -7.43 10.81
C ASP A 292 13.37 -8.73 10.98
N SER A 293 13.58 -9.70 10.09
CA SER A 293 12.90 -11.00 10.11
C SER A 293 13.09 -11.83 11.38
N ASN A 294 14.11 -11.52 12.18
CA ASN A 294 14.43 -12.17 13.44
C ASN A 294 14.03 -11.32 14.65
N ALA A 295 13.22 -10.27 14.44
CA ALA A 295 12.86 -9.26 15.44
C ALA A 295 14.08 -8.49 16.01
N SER A 296 15.21 -8.47 15.30
CA SER A 296 16.38 -7.66 15.67
C SER A 296 16.13 -6.20 15.32
N ARG A 297 16.47 -5.28 16.24
CA ARG A 297 16.47 -3.82 15.98
C ARG A 297 17.68 -3.34 15.20
N MET A 298 18.69 -4.19 15.03
CA MET A 298 19.87 -3.93 14.20
C MET A 298 19.64 -4.51 12.81
N ILE A 299 19.37 -3.63 11.86
CA ILE A 299 19.02 -3.95 10.47
C ILE A 299 20.29 -4.01 9.65
N ALA A 300 20.63 -5.19 9.13
CA ALA A 300 21.82 -5.38 8.29
C ALA A 300 21.75 -4.55 6.99
N SER A 301 22.92 -4.30 6.38
CA SER A 301 23.00 -3.64 5.07
C SER A 301 22.16 -4.36 4.02
N GLY A 302 21.37 -3.61 3.26
CA GLY A 302 20.46 -4.13 2.23
C GLY A 302 19.20 -4.82 2.75
N ALA A 303 19.08 -5.05 4.06
CA ALA A 303 17.94 -5.75 4.65
C ALA A 303 16.71 -4.84 4.77
N LEU A 304 15.54 -5.48 4.72
CA LEU A 304 14.26 -4.84 5.01
C LEU A 304 14.01 -4.79 6.51
N ALA A 305 13.32 -3.75 6.93
CA ALA A 305 12.84 -3.58 8.28
C ALA A 305 11.34 -3.25 8.28
N LEU A 306 10.67 -3.58 9.37
CA LEU A 306 9.24 -3.32 9.56
C LEU A 306 8.99 -2.80 10.98
N THR A 307 8.03 -1.89 11.13
CA THR A 307 7.55 -1.48 12.45
C THR A 307 6.99 -2.68 13.22
N ASN A 308 7.43 -2.83 14.46
CA ASN A 308 6.96 -3.88 15.35
C ASN A 308 6.73 -3.34 16.77
N PRO A 309 5.49 -3.33 17.29
CA PRO A 309 4.25 -3.83 16.66
C PRO A 309 3.74 -2.90 15.52
N ALA A 310 2.59 -3.22 14.94
CA ALA A 310 1.89 -2.31 14.03
C ALA A 310 1.29 -1.10 14.77
N PHE A 311 1.13 0.01 14.05
CA PHE A 311 0.23 1.08 14.47
C PHE A 311 -1.23 0.65 14.33
N LEU A 312 -2.13 1.22 15.14
CA LEU A 312 -3.57 0.95 15.09
C LEU A 312 -4.36 2.24 14.88
N LEU A 313 -5.12 2.29 13.80
CA LEU A 313 -6.08 3.36 13.53
C LEU A 313 -7.50 2.79 13.51
N THR A 314 -8.37 3.27 14.39
CA THR A 314 -9.76 2.80 14.46
C THR A 314 -10.75 3.73 13.77
N GLY A 315 -10.36 4.96 13.46
CA GLY A 315 -11.23 5.91 12.79
C GLY A 315 -10.57 7.24 12.52
N LEU A 316 -11.19 8.00 11.63
CA LEU A 316 -10.80 9.35 11.24
C LEU A 316 -12.03 10.26 11.35
N PRO A 317 -11.86 11.54 11.71
CA PRO A 317 -12.94 12.52 11.64
C PRO A 317 -13.52 12.57 10.22
N GLN A 318 -14.84 12.72 10.11
CA GLN A 318 -15.48 12.89 8.81
C GLN A 318 -14.99 14.18 8.14
N ILE A 319 -14.69 14.09 6.86
CA ILE A 319 -14.29 15.23 6.02
C ILE A 319 -15.18 15.26 4.77
N SER A 320 -15.36 16.45 4.20
CA SER A 320 -16.11 16.69 2.97
C SER A 320 -15.18 17.39 1.98
N ASN A 321 -15.13 16.88 0.74
CA ASN A 321 -14.27 17.40 -0.34
C ASN A 321 -12.77 17.51 0.01
N ASP A 322 -12.28 16.58 0.83
CA ASP A 322 -10.87 16.53 1.25
C ASP A 322 -10.44 15.05 1.34
N HIS A 323 -9.14 14.80 1.47
CA HIS A 323 -8.60 13.48 1.74
C HIS A 323 -7.61 13.52 2.92
N TYR A 324 -7.24 12.35 3.41
CA TYR A 324 -6.21 12.21 4.42
C TYR A 324 -4.91 11.72 3.79
N CYS A 325 -3.80 12.08 4.42
CA CYS A 325 -2.47 11.62 4.09
C CYS A 325 -1.85 10.99 5.35
N PHE A 326 -1.08 9.92 5.17
CA PHE A 326 -0.10 9.49 6.15
C PHE A 326 1.27 10.08 5.86
N ILE A 327 1.99 10.43 6.92
CA ILE A 327 3.39 10.82 6.88
C ILE A 327 4.11 9.94 7.89
N SER A 328 5.09 9.17 7.43
CA SER A 328 6.00 8.42 8.31
C SER A 328 7.33 9.13 8.40
N VAL A 329 7.91 9.18 9.60
CA VAL A 329 9.23 9.72 9.86
C VAL A 329 10.06 8.66 10.57
N ILE A 330 11.10 8.18 9.91
CA ILE A 330 12.12 7.32 10.49
C ILE A 330 13.14 8.23 11.20
N GLN A 331 13.40 7.93 12.46
CA GLN A 331 14.48 8.52 13.24
C GLN A 331 15.59 7.49 13.36
N THR A 332 16.78 7.83 12.88
CA THR A 332 18.00 7.06 13.11
C THR A 332 19.01 7.90 13.89
N PRO A 333 19.95 7.28 14.63
CA PRO A 333 21.03 8.01 15.28
C PRO A 333 21.94 8.75 14.30
N THR A 334 22.16 8.19 13.11
CA THR A 334 23.11 8.71 12.11
C THR A 334 22.50 9.83 11.26
N HIS A 335 21.20 9.77 10.99
CA HIS A 335 20.47 10.74 10.18
C HIS A 335 19.15 11.13 10.85
N PRO A 336 19.21 11.87 11.97
CA PRO A 336 18.00 12.33 12.63
C PRO A 336 17.20 13.26 11.71
N VAL A 337 15.89 13.08 11.65
CA VAL A 337 15.00 13.92 10.85
C VAL A 337 14.43 15.03 11.70
N VAL A 338 14.67 16.28 11.28
CA VAL A 338 14.02 17.46 11.87
C VAL A 338 12.84 17.86 10.98
N VAL A 339 11.62 17.67 11.47
CA VAL A 339 10.42 18.10 10.76
C VAL A 339 10.30 19.63 10.86
N PRO A 340 10.25 20.37 9.73
CA PRO A 340 10.03 21.81 9.74
C PRO A 340 8.73 22.19 10.47
N LYS A 341 8.69 23.36 11.11
CA LYS A 341 7.46 23.82 11.79
C LYS A 341 6.31 24.13 10.83
N SER A 342 6.65 24.46 9.59
CA SER A 342 5.71 24.78 8.50
C SER A 342 6.42 24.68 7.16
N PHE A 343 5.67 24.42 6.10
CA PHE A 343 6.15 24.47 4.72
C PHE A 343 5.54 25.68 3.99
N PRO A 344 6.33 26.44 3.20
CA PRO A 344 5.83 27.63 2.52
C PRO A 344 4.91 27.30 1.33
N SER A 345 4.92 26.07 0.82
CA SER A 345 4.06 25.62 -0.29
C SER A 345 3.98 24.10 -0.37
N ASN A 346 3.02 23.58 -1.14
CA ASN A 346 2.92 22.15 -1.48
C ASN A 346 4.20 21.64 -2.18
N ALA A 347 4.78 22.44 -3.07
CA ALA A 347 6.03 22.10 -3.75
C ALA A 347 7.21 21.99 -2.77
N ALA A 348 7.28 22.88 -1.77
CA ALA A 348 8.31 22.82 -0.74
C ALA A 348 8.17 21.60 0.17
N PHE A 349 6.93 21.18 0.48
CA PHE A 349 6.70 19.93 1.20
C PHE A 349 7.10 18.72 0.37
N ALA A 350 6.64 18.61 -0.88
CA ALA A 350 6.99 17.51 -1.76
C ALA A 350 8.51 17.40 -1.96
N GLN A 351 9.17 18.54 -2.20
CA GLN A 351 10.63 18.60 -2.29
C GLN A 351 11.32 18.19 -0.98
N TRP A 352 10.77 18.53 0.18
CA TRP A 352 11.33 18.09 1.46
C TRP A 352 11.22 16.58 1.63
N VAL A 353 10.07 15.98 1.29
CA VAL A 353 9.89 14.51 1.30
C VAL A 353 10.91 13.85 0.38
N GLN A 354 11.00 14.29 -0.88
CA GLN A 354 11.93 13.72 -1.86
C GLN A 354 13.41 13.88 -1.47
N ASN A 355 13.76 14.93 -0.74
CA ASN A 355 15.12 15.16 -0.24
C ASN A 355 15.42 14.47 1.12
N THR A 356 14.43 13.81 1.73
CA THR A 356 14.55 13.22 3.07
C THR A 356 14.14 11.75 3.02
N PRO A 357 15.02 10.81 2.62
CA PRO A 357 14.67 9.39 2.42
C PRO A 357 14.11 8.68 3.67
N ALA A 358 14.39 9.21 4.85
CA ALA A 358 13.81 8.75 6.11
C ALA A 358 12.35 9.22 6.31
N VAL A 359 11.74 9.90 5.34
CA VAL A 359 10.35 10.34 5.35
C VAL A 359 9.63 9.70 4.18
N ALA A 360 8.38 9.28 4.41
CA ALA A 360 7.51 8.80 3.34
C ALA A 360 6.13 9.45 3.47
N TRP A 361 5.47 9.65 2.35
CA TRP A 361 4.13 10.22 2.27
C TRP A 361 3.19 9.31 1.45
N ARG A 362 1.98 9.09 1.97
CA ARG A 362 0.95 8.30 1.30
C ARG A 362 -0.42 8.96 1.38
N ASN A 363 -1.07 9.17 0.24
CA ASN A 363 -2.48 9.55 0.18
C ASN A 363 -3.38 8.36 0.54
N LEU A 364 -4.47 8.63 1.26
CA LEU A 364 -5.36 7.59 1.77
C LEU A 364 -6.72 7.62 1.09
N THR A 365 -7.19 6.44 0.73
CA THR A 365 -8.62 6.19 0.49
C THR A 365 -9.26 5.81 1.83
N VAL A 366 -10.30 6.53 2.21
CA VAL A 366 -11.11 6.22 3.41
C VAL A 366 -12.47 5.76 2.96
N VAL A 367 -12.92 4.60 3.48
CA VAL A 367 -14.23 4.03 3.20
C VAL A 367 -15.03 3.89 4.49
N PRO A 368 -16.36 4.03 4.44
CA PRO A 368 -17.20 3.76 5.60
C PRO A 368 -17.08 2.29 6.01
N ASN A 369 -17.19 2.01 7.31
CA ASN A 369 -17.34 0.63 7.75
C ASN A 369 -18.74 0.13 7.40
N GLY A 370 -18.81 -0.87 6.51
CA GLY A 370 -20.06 -1.56 6.17
C GLY A 370 -20.54 -2.51 7.27
N GLN A 371 -19.76 -2.70 8.32
CA GLN A 371 -20.07 -3.58 9.46
C GLN A 371 -20.05 -2.81 10.78
N THR A 372 -20.90 -3.21 11.72
CA THR A 372 -20.78 -2.71 13.09
C THR A 372 -19.68 -3.48 13.81
N GLN A 373 -18.63 -2.77 14.23
CA GLN A 373 -17.51 -3.35 14.96
C GLN A 373 -17.32 -2.69 16.33
N ILE A 374 -16.91 -3.49 17.32
CA ILE A 374 -16.31 -3.00 18.56
C ILE A 374 -14.85 -3.42 18.55
N VAL A 375 -13.94 -2.46 18.53
CA VAL A 375 -12.49 -2.68 18.58
C VAL A 375 -11.95 -2.25 19.94
N ARG A 376 -11.21 -3.12 20.63
CA ARG A 376 -10.57 -2.82 21.92
C ARG A 376 -9.16 -3.39 21.97
N ALA A 377 -8.24 -2.63 22.56
CA ALA A 377 -6.90 -3.10 22.87
C ALA A 377 -6.83 -3.48 24.35
N PHE A 378 -6.25 -4.64 24.65
CA PHE A 378 -6.00 -5.11 26.01
C PHE A 378 -4.52 -5.41 26.18
N GLN A 379 -3.92 -4.91 27.27
CA GLN A 379 -2.55 -5.28 27.62
C GLN A 379 -2.52 -6.69 28.22
N PHE A 380 -1.53 -7.47 27.83
CA PHE A 380 -1.27 -8.79 28.38
C PHE A 380 0.24 -9.07 28.39
N GLY A 381 0.66 -10.08 29.15
CA GLY A 381 2.06 -10.47 29.17
C GLY A 381 2.33 -11.73 29.96
N ASN A 382 3.54 -12.25 29.77
CA ASN A 382 4.15 -13.30 30.57
C ASN A 382 5.48 -12.76 31.09
N ILE A 383 5.47 -12.20 32.30
CA ILE A 383 6.69 -11.67 32.92
C ILE A 383 7.58 -12.75 33.55
N ASN A 384 7.18 -14.03 33.46
CA ASN A 384 8.04 -15.11 33.90
C ASN A 384 9.24 -15.25 32.94
N PRO A 385 10.40 -15.72 33.40
CA PRO A 385 11.55 -15.93 32.52
C PRO A 385 11.31 -16.97 31.43
N GLY A 386 10.51 -18.00 31.73
CA GLY A 386 10.14 -19.06 30.80
C GLY A 386 8.84 -18.76 30.08
N GLY A 387 8.74 -19.23 28.83
CA GLY A 387 7.46 -19.25 28.11
C GLY A 387 6.47 -20.20 28.78
N ALA A 388 5.18 -19.93 28.57
CA ALA A 388 4.10 -20.78 29.06
C ALA A 388 2.91 -20.74 28.11
N TYR A 389 2.03 -21.74 28.20
CA TYR A 389 0.74 -21.68 27.54
C TYR A 389 -0.23 -20.80 28.32
N PHE A 390 -0.99 -20.00 27.59
CA PHE A 390 -2.03 -19.14 28.10
C PHE A 390 -3.37 -19.50 27.46
N TYR A 391 -4.44 -19.41 28.25
CA TYR A 391 -5.81 -19.44 27.75
C TYR A 391 -6.35 -18.03 27.69
N PHE A 392 -6.98 -17.68 26.57
CA PHE A 392 -7.73 -16.46 26.37
C PHE A 392 -9.20 -16.83 26.24
N THR A 393 -10.02 -16.38 27.18
CA THR A 393 -11.45 -16.68 27.23
C THR A 393 -12.25 -15.41 27.05
N PHE A 394 -13.30 -15.51 26.24
CA PHE A 394 -14.23 -14.45 25.95
C PHE A 394 -15.64 -14.89 26.33
N THR A 395 -16.30 -14.10 27.16
CA THR A 395 -17.68 -14.33 27.57
C THR A 395 -18.51 -13.13 27.16
N ALA A 396 -19.48 -13.35 26.30
CA ALA A 396 -20.44 -12.32 25.90
C ALA A 396 -21.84 -12.63 26.43
N GLN A 397 -22.64 -11.59 26.65
CA GLN A 397 -24.07 -11.67 26.92
C GLN A 397 -24.80 -10.61 26.09
N GLY A 398 -25.90 -10.99 25.45
CA GLY A 398 -26.69 -10.08 24.61
C GLY A 398 -26.10 -9.80 23.22
N CYS A 399 -24.98 -10.44 22.85
CA CYS A 399 -24.45 -10.34 21.49
C CYS A 399 -25.37 -11.09 20.50
N PRO A 400 -25.58 -10.55 19.28
CA PRO A 400 -26.27 -11.30 18.24
C PRO A 400 -25.55 -12.63 17.93
N THR A 401 -26.30 -13.72 17.80
CA THR A 401 -25.76 -15.03 17.38
C THR A 401 -25.04 -14.90 16.03
N GLY A 402 -23.82 -15.43 15.93
CA GLY A 402 -22.98 -15.28 14.73
C GLY A 402 -22.06 -14.06 14.74
N THR A 403 -22.02 -13.29 15.83
CA THR A 403 -20.99 -12.28 16.07
C THR A 403 -19.60 -12.90 15.91
N ASN A 404 -18.82 -12.35 14.99
CA ASN A 404 -17.45 -12.78 14.76
C ASN A 404 -16.51 -12.09 15.77
N LEU A 405 -15.52 -12.82 16.24
CA LEU A 405 -14.51 -12.36 17.17
C LEU A 405 -13.14 -12.60 16.53
N CYS A 406 -12.38 -11.53 16.34
CA CYS A 406 -10.99 -11.57 15.87
C CYS A 406 -10.07 -11.03 16.97
N VAL A 407 -8.92 -11.67 17.17
CA VAL A 407 -7.95 -11.35 18.22
C VAL A 407 -6.56 -11.33 17.60
N GLN A 408 -5.84 -10.22 17.80
CA GLN A 408 -4.56 -9.97 17.15
C GLN A 408 -3.52 -9.39 18.10
N CYS A 409 -2.31 -9.94 18.11
CA CYS A 409 -1.10 -9.29 18.60
C CYS A 409 -0.12 -9.22 17.44
N THR A 410 0.25 -7.99 17.04
CA THR A 410 1.11 -7.73 15.87
C THR A 410 2.60 -7.71 16.21
N ASP A 411 2.97 -7.98 17.46
CA ASP A 411 4.38 -8.12 17.85
C ASP A 411 4.96 -9.43 17.30
N ALA A 412 5.97 -9.32 16.43
CA ALA A 412 6.66 -10.41 15.78
C ALA A 412 7.33 -11.38 16.77
N THR A 413 7.68 -10.94 17.97
CA THR A 413 8.27 -11.82 19.00
C THR A 413 7.25 -12.77 19.60
N ASN A 414 5.97 -12.37 19.66
CA ASN A 414 4.89 -13.20 20.20
C ASN A 414 3.56 -12.93 19.48
N ARG A 415 3.56 -13.20 18.18
CA ARG A 415 2.42 -12.94 17.30
C ARG A 415 1.24 -13.82 17.68
N ILE A 416 0.06 -13.21 17.76
CA ILE A 416 -1.19 -13.91 18.03
C ILE A 416 -2.17 -13.55 16.93
N GLU A 417 -2.76 -14.55 16.28
CA GLU A 417 -3.87 -14.39 15.36
C GLU A 417 -4.87 -15.50 15.62
N TRP A 418 -6.07 -15.09 16.02
CA TRP A 418 -7.17 -16.02 16.20
C TRP A 418 -8.46 -15.37 15.77
N SER A 419 -9.31 -16.15 15.11
CA SER A 419 -10.65 -15.74 14.71
C SER A 419 -11.62 -16.87 15.01
N GLY A 420 -12.79 -16.50 15.51
CA GLY A 420 -13.88 -17.43 15.79
C GLY A 420 -15.23 -16.71 15.79
N SER A 421 -16.30 -17.45 16.06
CA SER A 421 -17.63 -16.87 16.24
C SER A 421 -18.12 -17.15 17.66
N LEU A 422 -18.88 -16.21 18.22
CA LEU A 422 -19.60 -16.45 19.46
C LEU A 422 -20.65 -17.56 19.23
N PRO A 423 -20.70 -18.59 20.09
CA PRO A 423 -21.71 -19.64 19.97
C PRO A 423 -23.11 -19.10 20.29
N ALA A 424 -24.12 -19.96 20.16
CA ALA A 424 -25.45 -19.67 20.71
C ALA A 424 -25.36 -19.44 22.24
N PRO A 425 -26.20 -18.55 22.81
CA PRO A 425 -26.23 -18.32 24.24
C PRO A 425 -26.69 -19.59 24.97
N ASP A 426 -26.09 -19.85 26.14
CA ASP A 426 -26.55 -20.88 27.06
C ASP A 426 -27.82 -20.47 27.82
N PRO A 427 -28.41 -21.32 28.68
CA PRO A 427 -29.62 -20.97 29.43
C PRO A 427 -29.47 -19.74 30.34
N GLN A 428 -28.23 -19.32 30.65
CA GLN A 428 -27.93 -18.11 31.42
C GLN A 428 -27.60 -16.90 30.53
N GLY A 429 -27.71 -17.06 29.21
CA GLY A 429 -27.45 -16.01 28.22
C GLY A 429 -25.97 -15.85 27.86
N ASN A 430 -25.07 -16.72 28.33
CA ASN A 430 -23.64 -16.60 28.06
C ASN A 430 -23.26 -17.24 26.72
N GLN A 431 -22.42 -16.53 25.98
CA GLN A 431 -21.74 -17.02 24.80
C GLN A 431 -20.25 -17.06 25.10
N ILE A 432 -19.70 -18.26 25.29
CA ILE A 432 -18.33 -18.45 25.75
C ILE A 432 -17.49 -19.06 24.62
N THR A 433 -16.37 -18.43 24.30
CA THR A 433 -15.37 -18.95 23.35
C THR A 433 -13.96 -18.65 23.86
N GLY A 434 -12.95 -19.27 23.27
CA GLY A 434 -11.58 -19.04 23.68
C GLY A 434 -10.58 -19.84 22.87
N PHE A 435 -9.31 -19.56 23.12
CA PHE A 435 -8.21 -20.27 22.51
C PHE A 435 -7.01 -20.33 23.45
N GLN A 436 -6.14 -21.29 23.20
CA GLN A 436 -4.84 -21.40 23.86
C GLN A 436 -3.75 -20.86 22.95
N ASN A 437 -2.77 -20.16 23.49
CA ASN A 437 -1.57 -19.80 22.76
C ASN A 437 -0.32 -19.90 23.64
N TRP A 438 0.83 -20.18 23.03
CA TRP A 438 2.12 -20.06 23.70
C TRP A 438 2.51 -18.59 23.81
N VAL A 439 2.96 -18.16 25.00
CA VAL A 439 3.47 -16.82 25.24
C VAL A 439 4.90 -16.93 25.76
N ILE A 440 5.86 -16.36 25.04
CA ILE A 440 7.27 -16.37 25.41
C ILE A 440 7.48 -15.69 26.78
N GLY A 441 8.59 -16.02 27.45
CA GLY A 441 8.95 -15.38 28.72
C GLY A 441 9.37 -13.92 28.53
N ASN A 442 9.27 -13.14 29.59
CA ASN A 442 9.58 -11.70 29.63
C ASN A 442 8.85 -10.88 28.55
N PHE A 443 7.63 -11.26 28.21
CA PHE A 443 6.84 -10.61 27.17
C PHE A 443 5.75 -9.71 27.76
N THR A 444 5.56 -8.54 27.15
CA THR A 444 4.42 -7.66 27.36
C THR A 444 3.99 -7.12 26.01
N GLY A 445 2.68 -7.10 25.74
CA GLY A 445 2.15 -6.58 24.49
C GLY A 445 0.67 -6.24 24.60
N SER A 446 0.04 -6.07 23.44
CA SER A 446 -1.38 -5.75 23.35
C SER A 446 -2.12 -6.70 22.41
N LEU A 447 -3.31 -7.10 22.84
CA LEU A 447 -4.29 -7.82 22.04
C LEU A 447 -5.33 -6.83 21.53
N VAL A 448 -5.41 -6.67 20.23
CA VAL A 448 -6.53 -6.01 19.56
C VAL A 448 -7.62 -7.05 19.38
N VAL A 449 -8.74 -6.82 20.03
CA VAL A 449 -9.94 -7.66 19.98
C VAL A 449 -11.01 -6.91 19.20
N THR A 450 -11.53 -7.53 18.16
CA THR A 450 -12.59 -6.99 17.31
C THR A 450 -13.80 -7.90 17.34
N LEU A 451 -14.93 -7.37 17.79
CA LEU A 451 -16.25 -7.98 17.67
C LEU A 451 -16.94 -7.40 16.46
N THR A 452 -17.40 -8.24 15.55
CA THR A 452 -18.13 -7.83 14.35
C THR A 452 -19.55 -8.39 14.42
N SER A 453 -20.54 -7.49 14.49
CA SER A 453 -21.95 -7.87 14.49
C SER A 453 -22.32 -8.51 13.14
N PRO A 454 -23.09 -9.61 13.12
CA PRO A 454 -23.57 -10.21 11.89
C PRO A 454 -24.60 -9.33 11.18
N SER A 455 -25.28 -8.45 11.93
CA SER A 455 -26.25 -7.48 11.39
C SER A 455 -26.55 -6.39 12.41
N GLY A 456 -26.57 -5.13 11.97
CA GLY A 456 -27.02 -3.99 12.79
C GLY A 456 -26.10 -3.68 13.98
N ALA A 457 -26.57 -2.79 14.86
CA ALA A 457 -25.86 -2.38 16.07
C ALA A 457 -25.87 -3.46 17.16
N PHE A 458 -24.89 -3.45 18.05
CA PHE A 458 -24.95 -4.25 19.28
C PHE A 458 -26.06 -3.70 20.20
N PRO A 459 -26.92 -4.56 20.79
CA PRO A 459 -27.96 -4.10 21.72
C PRO A 459 -27.37 -3.33 22.91
N PRO A 460 -28.00 -2.25 23.39
CA PRO A 460 -27.63 -1.60 24.65
C PRO A 460 -27.59 -2.61 25.80
N GLY A 461 -26.58 -2.48 26.66
CA GLY A 461 -26.35 -3.43 27.76
C GLY A 461 -25.65 -4.73 27.35
N THR A 462 -25.28 -4.92 26.08
CA THR A 462 -24.43 -6.05 25.66
C THR A 462 -23.15 -6.05 26.49
N ARG A 463 -22.81 -7.19 27.09
CA ARG A 463 -21.62 -7.36 27.93
C ARG A 463 -20.61 -8.23 27.23
N PHE A 464 -19.34 -7.86 27.31
CA PHE A 464 -18.24 -8.65 26.79
C PHE A 464 -17.09 -8.65 27.79
N SER A 465 -16.75 -9.82 28.33
CA SER A 465 -15.63 -10.02 29.24
C SER A 465 -14.51 -10.78 28.54
N PHE A 466 -13.31 -10.25 28.64
CA PHE A 466 -12.05 -10.87 28.24
C PHE A 466 -11.30 -11.29 29.50
N LYS A 467 -10.91 -12.55 29.58
CA LYS A 467 -10.07 -13.11 30.64
C LYS A 467 -8.86 -13.81 30.04
N TYR A 468 -7.74 -13.75 30.72
CA TYR A 468 -6.59 -14.56 30.35
C TYR A 468 -5.98 -15.27 31.56
N TYR A 469 -5.46 -16.46 31.28
CA TYR A 469 -4.98 -17.39 32.28
C TYR A 469 -3.66 -17.99 31.85
N GLN A 470 -2.79 -18.31 32.80
CA GLN A 470 -1.62 -19.14 32.57
C GLN A 470 -1.93 -20.61 32.91
N VAL A 471 -1.43 -21.53 32.08
CA VAL A 471 -1.45 -22.97 32.37
C VAL A 471 -0.39 -23.29 33.45
N PRO A 472 -0.78 -23.89 34.58
CA PRO A 472 0.12 -24.31 35.64
C PRO A 472 1.20 -25.29 35.16
N THR A 473 2.43 -25.12 35.63
CA THR A 473 3.44 -26.17 35.51
C THR A 473 3.15 -27.22 36.59
N SER A 474 2.92 -28.47 36.17
CA SER A 474 2.46 -29.54 37.07
C SER A 474 3.37 -29.80 38.27
N ASN A 475 4.67 -29.55 38.13
CA ASN A 475 5.67 -29.77 39.18
C ASN A 475 5.80 -28.60 40.17
N ASP A 476 5.26 -27.41 39.85
CA ASP A 476 5.39 -26.24 40.71
C ASP A 476 4.32 -26.22 41.82
N ALA A 477 4.76 -26.27 43.07
CA ALA A 477 3.87 -26.29 44.24
C ALA A 477 3.06 -25.00 44.40
N LEU A 478 3.65 -23.85 44.07
CA LEU A 478 2.97 -22.56 44.12
C LEU A 478 1.88 -22.51 43.06
N HIS A 479 2.17 -22.93 41.82
CA HIS A 479 1.18 -23.00 40.75
C HIS A 479 -0.02 -23.88 41.14
N ARG A 480 0.22 -25.03 41.78
CA ARG A 480 -0.85 -25.90 42.29
C ARG A 480 -1.70 -25.26 43.40
N SER A 481 -1.11 -24.38 44.22
CA SER A 481 -1.83 -23.69 45.31
C SER A 481 -2.74 -22.55 44.80
N VAL A 482 -2.36 -21.88 43.70
CA VAL A 482 -3.08 -20.71 43.17
C VAL A 482 -3.98 -21.04 41.97
N GLY A 483 -3.72 -22.14 41.26
CA GLY A 483 -4.58 -22.59 40.17
C GLY A 483 -5.99 -22.94 40.64
N ARG A 484 -6.97 -22.78 39.76
CA ARG A 484 -8.39 -23.09 39.99
C ARG A 484 -8.94 -23.83 38.78
N LEU A 485 -9.95 -24.69 38.98
CA LEU A 485 -10.72 -25.24 37.88
C LEU A 485 -11.59 -24.12 37.28
N VAL A 486 -11.38 -23.84 36.00
CA VAL A 486 -12.08 -22.81 35.23
C VAL A 486 -12.73 -23.49 34.04
N GLU A 487 -14.00 -23.17 33.78
CA GLU A 487 -14.68 -23.59 32.57
C GLU A 487 -14.10 -22.81 31.38
N VAL A 488 -13.59 -23.53 30.39
CA VAL A 488 -13.15 -22.94 29.12
C VAL A 488 -13.91 -23.58 27.97
N ALA A 489 -14.21 -22.75 26.96
CA ALA A 489 -14.71 -23.24 25.70
C ALA A 489 -13.53 -23.49 24.75
N GLN A 490 -13.48 -24.69 24.17
CA GLN A 490 -12.57 -25.05 23.10
C GLN A 490 -13.38 -25.41 21.86
N VAL A 491 -12.93 -24.97 20.69
CA VAL A 491 -13.51 -25.40 19.42
C VAL A 491 -12.77 -26.67 19.00
N HIS A 492 -13.45 -27.81 19.06
CA HIS A 492 -12.93 -29.08 18.54
C HIS A 492 -13.32 -29.21 17.07
N GLU A 493 -12.37 -29.58 16.20
CA GLU A 493 -12.60 -29.64 14.75
C GLU A 493 -13.79 -30.53 14.35
N THR A 494 -13.99 -31.65 15.06
CA THR A 494 -15.07 -32.61 14.76
C THR A 494 -16.30 -32.52 15.66
N LEU A 495 -16.17 -31.95 16.87
CA LEU A 495 -17.24 -31.96 17.89
C LEU A 495 -17.85 -30.57 18.12
N GLY A 496 -17.37 -29.55 17.40
CA GLY A 496 -17.78 -28.18 17.60
C GLY A 496 -17.33 -27.62 18.95
N PRO A 497 -18.03 -26.60 19.48
CA PRO A 497 -17.69 -25.99 20.76
C PRO A 497 -17.91 -26.98 21.90
N GLN A 498 -16.85 -27.32 22.61
CA GLN A 498 -16.88 -28.17 23.80
C GLN A 498 -16.50 -27.32 25.02
N ARG A 499 -17.19 -27.54 26.14
CA ARG A 499 -16.83 -26.93 27.43
C ARG A 499 -16.06 -27.95 28.25
N SER A 500 -14.92 -27.53 28.79
CA SER A 500 -14.10 -28.37 29.66
C SER A 500 -13.64 -27.58 30.88
N MET A 501 -13.46 -28.28 32.01
CA MET A 501 -12.84 -27.70 33.18
C MET A 501 -11.32 -27.84 33.04
N GLN A 502 -10.62 -26.71 33.03
CA GLN A 502 -9.16 -26.67 33.00
C GLN A 502 -8.63 -26.08 34.30
N PHE A 503 -7.53 -26.64 34.81
CA PHE A 503 -6.88 -26.10 35.99
C PHE A 503 -5.95 -24.95 35.57
N LEU A 504 -6.31 -23.70 35.88
CA LEU A 504 -5.72 -22.49 35.33
C LEU A 504 -5.43 -21.42 36.41
N ILE A 505 -4.48 -20.52 36.14
CA ILE A 505 -4.16 -19.36 37.00
C ILE A 505 -4.70 -18.11 36.30
N GLN A 506 -5.73 -17.47 36.86
CA GLN A 506 -6.28 -16.23 36.28
C GLN A 506 -5.33 -15.06 36.54
N LEU A 507 -5.01 -14.32 35.48
CA LEU A 507 -4.06 -13.19 35.55
C LEU A 507 -4.72 -11.85 35.27
N GLY A 508 -5.83 -11.82 34.53
CA GLY A 508 -6.59 -10.59 34.31
C GLY A 508 -7.99 -10.82 33.77
N GLU A 509 -8.80 -9.76 33.92
CA GLU A 509 -10.15 -9.66 33.38
C GLU A 509 -10.41 -8.20 32.95
N CYS A 510 -11.09 -8.02 31.82
CA CYS A 510 -11.67 -6.75 31.44
C CYS A 510 -13.09 -6.97 30.93
N THR A 511 -14.06 -6.19 31.42
CA THR A 511 -15.44 -6.24 30.95
C THR A 511 -15.81 -4.91 30.28
N LEU A 512 -16.31 -5.02 29.05
CA LEU A 512 -16.97 -3.96 28.32
C LEU A 512 -18.49 -4.10 28.46
N ILE A 513 -19.18 -2.98 28.62
CA ILE A 513 -20.63 -2.89 28.50
C ILE A 513 -20.94 -1.88 27.40
N VAL A 514 -21.76 -2.28 26.42
CA VAL A 514 -22.29 -1.38 25.40
C VAL A 514 -23.31 -0.45 26.07
N PRO A 515 -23.15 0.88 25.97
CA PRO A 515 -23.98 1.84 26.68
C PRO A 515 -25.46 1.80 26.25
#